data_AF-A0A3A5Y9L2-F1
#
_entry.id   AF-A0A3A5Y9L2-F1
#
_cell.length_a   1.000
_cell.length_b   1.000
_cell.length_c   1.000
_cell.angle_alpha   90.00
_cell.angle_beta   90.00
_cell.angle_gamma   90.00
#
_symmetry.space_group_name_H-M   'P 1'
#
loop_
_entity.id
_entity.type
_entity.pdbx_description
1 polymer ?
#
loop_
_entity_poly.entity_id
_entity_poly.type
_entity_poly.pdbx_seq_one_letter_code
_entity_poly.pdbx_strand_id
1 'polypeptide(L)'
;MNVPEIRFKEFCDYYSDVLLEKCLSVSNKKNNKLEYKKEDALSVSDEFGVVNQIEHLGRSYTGNNISTYKILNKWQIVYTKSPLKLKPFGIIKVNNNKPGIVSVLYAIYDVKEGFDPNYISVYFEPNFRLNKYLLPLINKGAKNTINISDETALSGEVHIPLSYTEQQKIASYFQSLDSLIQTTSKKLASLKRIKAASLQSMFPQEGETVPKVRFKGFEGEWDFVTAGEVFRTTLIPQHYYKIFFLST
;
A
#
# COMPACT_ATOMS: atom_id res chain seq x y z
N MET A 1 -10.17 27.76 7.50
CA MET A 1 -9.68 27.39 8.84
C MET A 1 -8.33 26.74 8.64
N ASN A 2 -7.24 27.36 9.13
CA ASN A 2 -5.87 26.91 8.89
C ASN A 2 -5.34 26.02 10.04
N VAL A 3 -6.26 25.37 10.75
CA VAL A 3 -5.98 24.47 11.87
C VAL A 3 -6.87 23.23 11.69
N PRO A 4 -6.28 22.02 11.66
CA PRO A 4 -7.05 20.78 11.54
C PRO A 4 -7.88 20.50 12.81
N GLU A 5 -9.05 19.88 12.64
CA GLU A 5 -9.95 19.49 13.75
C GLU A 5 -9.30 18.50 14.72
N ILE A 6 -8.46 17.60 14.20
CA ILE A 6 -7.67 16.65 14.98
C ILE A 6 -6.20 17.01 14.84
N ARG A 7 -5.56 17.30 15.97
CA ARG A 7 -4.17 17.73 16.05
C ARG A 7 -3.54 17.28 17.36
N PHE A 8 -2.22 17.06 17.36
CA PHE A 8 -1.48 16.88 18.60
C PHE A 8 -1.52 18.17 19.42
N LYS A 9 -1.81 18.06 20.72
CA LYS A 9 -2.12 19.22 21.60
C LYS A 9 -0.94 20.18 21.76
N GLU A 10 0.27 19.68 21.57
CA GLU A 10 1.52 20.43 21.69
C GLU A 10 1.81 21.37 20.51
N PHE A 11 1.04 21.31 19.41
CA PHE A 11 1.25 22.19 18.26
C PHE A 11 0.13 23.21 18.13
N CYS A 12 0.53 24.48 18.05
CA CYS A 12 -0.38 25.63 17.92
C CYS A 12 -0.15 26.43 16.62
N ASP A 13 0.89 26.10 15.83
CA ASP A 13 1.26 26.84 14.62
C ASP A 13 0.22 26.69 13.51
N TYR A 14 0.19 27.59 12.54
CA TYR A 14 -0.74 27.45 11.41
C TYR A 14 -0.21 26.48 10.36
N TYR A 15 -1.14 25.81 9.68
CA TYR A 15 -0.84 25.21 8.39
C TYR A 15 -0.82 26.31 7.34
N SER A 16 0.04 26.16 6.34
CA SER A 16 0.11 27.09 5.21
C SER A 16 -0.12 26.33 3.92
N ASP A 17 -0.81 27.00 3.00
CA ASP A 17 -0.75 26.64 1.59
C ASP A 17 0.62 27.06 1.06
N VAL A 18 1.34 26.10 0.47
CA VAL A 18 2.65 26.32 -0.14
C VAL A 18 2.70 25.61 -1.48
N LEU A 19 3.35 26.19 -2.47
CA LEU A 19 3.65 25.49 -3.72
C LEU A 19 4.54 24.28 -3.43
N LEU A 20 4.27 23.13 -4.04
CA LEU A 20 5.06 21.92 -3.81
C LEU A 20 6.52 22.11 -4.26
N GLU A 21 6.77 22.96 -5.25
CA GLU A 21 8.13 23.38 -5.64
C GLU A 21 8.89 24.14 -4.52
N LYS A 22 8.23 24.65 -3.49
CA LYS A 22 8.93 25.15 -2.29
C LYS A 22 9.39 24.04 -1.36
N CYS A 23 8.76 22.87 -1.44
CA CYS A 23 9.09 21.69 -0.64
C CYS A 23 10.09 20.77 -1.36
N LEU A 24 10.03 20.72 -2.69
CA LEU A 24 10.73 19.75 -3.53
C LEU A 24 11.49 20.43 -4.67
N SER A 25 12.55 19.81 -5.17
CA SER A 25 13.24 20.18 -6.41
C SER A 25 13.56 18.97 -7.26
N VAL A 26 13.47 19.09 -8.58
CA VAL A 26 13.76 17.99 -9.52
C VAL A 26 15.21 17.52 -9.39
N SER A 27 15.40 16.20 -9.27
CA SER A 27 16.70 15.54 -9.29
C SER A 27 16.86 14.74 -10.59
N ASN A 28 17.87 15.10 -11.37
CA ASN A 28 18.13 14.49 -12.68
C ASN A 28 19.38 13.60 -12.71
N LYS A 29 19.85 13.14 -11.53
CA LYS A 29 21.05 12.30 -11.44
C LYS A 29 20.81 10.96 -12.14
N LYS A 30 21.66 10.65 -13.12
CA LYS A 30 21.59 9.40 -13.91
C LYS A 30 22.71 8.44 -13.53
N ASN A 31 22.50 7.16 -13.79
CA ASN A 31 23.48 6.08 -13.59
C ASN A 31 24.53 6.02 -14.72
N ASN A 32 25.02 7.18 -15.19
CA ASN A 32 25.93 7.28 -16.32
C ASN A 32 27.30 6.62 -16.05
N LYS A 33 27.72 6.57 -14.80
CA LYS A 33 28.94 5.89 -14.33
C LYS A 33 28.75 4.40 -14.04
N LEU A 34 27.52 3.87 -14.18
CA LEU A 34 27.17 2.48 -13.89
C LEU A 34 27.57 2.04 -12.46
N GLU A 35 27.39 2.95 -11.49
CA GLU A 35 27.60 2.67 -10.05
C GLU A 35 26.60 1.63 -9.53
N TYR A 36 25.42 1.56 -10.16
CA TYR A 36 24.36 0.59 -9.87
C TYR A 36 24.14 -0.35 -11.05
N LYS A 37 23.72 -1.58 -10.74
CA LYS A 37 23.50 -2.67 -11.70
C LYS A 37 22.00 -2.99 -11.84
N LYS A 38 21.68 -3.99 -12.66
CA LYS A 38 20.29 -4.42 -12.92
C LYS A 38 19.62 -5.01 -11.68
N GLU A 39 20.42 -5.52 -10.75
CA GLU A 39 20.00 -6.09 -9.48
C GLU A 39 19.60 -4.99 -8.49
N ASP A 40 20.12 -3.78 -8.66
CA ASP A 40 19.80 -2.60 -7.86
C ASP A 40 18.57 -1.85 -8.40
N ALA A 41 17.83 -2.45 -9.34
CA ALA A 41 16.65 -1.86 -9.94
C ALA A 41 15.49 -1.83 -8.95
N LEU A 42 14.93 -0.64 -8.77
CA LEU A 42 13.81 -0.38 -7.91
C LEU A 42 12.52 -0.25 -8.74
N SER A 43 11.40 -0.60 -8.11
CA SER A 43 10.04 -0.30 -8.57
C SER A 43 9.31 0.46 -7.47
N VAL A 44 8.22 1.12 -7.83
CA VAL A 44 7.36 1.82 -6.87
C VAL A 44 6.00 1.15 -6.86
N SER A 45 5.64 0.65 -5.69
CA SER A 45 4.36 0.03 -5.39
C SER A 45 3.49 0.99 -4.59
N ASP A 46 2.19 0.93 -4.83
CA ASP A 46 1.23 1.69 -4.02
C ASP A 46 1.17 1.17 -2.58
N GLU A 47 1.17 -0.15 -2.42
CA GLU A 47 1.06 -0.81 -1.11
C GLU A 47 2.41 -0.90 -0.39
N PHE A 48 3.49 -1.17 -1.13
CA PHE A 48 4.80 -1.47 -0.54
C PHE A 48 5.82 -0.33 -0.66
N GLY A 49 5.45 0.79 -1.30
CA GLY A 49 6.37 1.90 -1.55
C GLY A 49 7.50 1.52 -2.51
N VAL A 50 8.70 2.05 -2.30
CA VAL A 50 9.86 1.76 -3.15
C VAL A 50 10.44 0.39 -2.78
N VAL A 51 10.47 -0.54 -3.73
CA VAL A 51 10.91 -1.93 -3.52
C VAL A 51 11.95 -2.35 -4.55
N ASN A 52 12.83 -3.29 -4.18
CA ASN A 52 13.71 -3.93 -5.15
C ASN A 52 12.90 -4.84 -6.08
N GLN A 53 13.14 -4.76 -7.38
CA GLN A 53 12.38 -5.51 -8.39
C GLN A 53 12.57 -7.02 -8.26
N ILE A 54 13.80 -7.50 -8.05
CA ILE A 54 14.07 -8.93 -7.97
C ILE A 54 13.51 -9.49 -6.68
N GLU A 55 13.74 -8.82 -5.54
CA GLU A 55 13.25 -9.28 -4.24
C GLU A 55 11.72 -9.32 -4.19
N HIS A 56 11.04 -8.34 -4.81
CA HIS A 56 9.58 -8.23 -4.73
C HIS A 56 8.83 -8.93 -5.86
N LEU A 57 9.37 -8.94 -7.08
CA LEU A 57 8.71 -9.44 -8.29
C LEU A 57 9.38 -10.70 -8.87
N GLY A 58 10.48 -11.16 -8.27
CA GLY A 58 11.22 -12.36 -8.70
C GLY A 58 12.11 -12.17 -9.93
N ARG A 59 12.10 -10.98 -10.57
CA ARG A 59 12.94 -10.66 -11.73
C ARG A 59 13.15 -9.16 -11.93
N SER A 60 14.19 -8.80 -12.68
CA SER A 60 14.42 -7.44 -13.15
C SER A 60 13.60 -7.14 -14.40
N TYR A 61 13.00 -5.95 -14.46
CA TYR A 61 12.27 -5.41 -15.61
C TYR A 61 13.06 -4.28 -16.29
N THR A 62 14.35 -4.20 -16.03
CA THR A 62 15.23 -3.20 -16.62
C THR A 62 15.38 -3.39 -18.13
N GLY A 63 15.51 -2.28 -18.84
CA GLY A 63 15.90 -2.28 -20.24
C GLY A 63 17.36 -2.70 -20.43
N ASN A 64 17.77 -2.86 -21.69
CA ASN A 64 19.14 -3.28 -22.02
C ASN A 64 20.19 -2.25 -21.58
N ASN A 65 19.88 -0.95 -21.67
CA ASN A 65 20.78 0.13 -21.28
C ASN A 65 20.31 0.83 -20.00
N ILE A 66 20.93 0.49 -18.87
CA ILE A 66 20.64 1.10 -17.56
C ILE A 66 21.45 2.37 -17.26
N SER A 67 22.38 2.79 -18.13
CA SER A 67 23.16 4.02 -17.90
C SER A 67 22.31 5.30 -17.88
N THR A 68 21.14 5.23 -18.55
CA THR A 68 20.19 6.34 -18.65
C THR A 68 19.22 6.40 -17.46
N TYR A 69 19.11 5.31 -16.68
CA TYR A 69 18.21 5.22 -15.54
C TYR A 69 18.57 6.28 -14.50
N LYS A 70 17.56 6.77 -13.79
CA LYS A 70 17.76 7.78 -12.74
C LYS A 70 18.15 7.09 -11.43
N ILE A 71 19.07 7.70 -10.69
CA ILE A 71 19.48 7.22 -9.36
C ILE A 71 18.47 7.75 -8.34
N LEU A 72 17.83 6.85 -7.61
CA LEU A 72 16.93 7.17 -6.50
C LEU A 72 17.64 6.89 -5.19
N ASN A 73 18.04 7.93 -4.48
CA ASN A 73 18.69 7.84 -3.18
C ASN A 73 17.65 7.67 -2.06
N LYS A 74 18.12 7.27 -0.88
CA LYS A 74 17.31 7.26 0.34
C LYS A 74 16.83 8.70 0.63
N TRP A 75 15.61 8.83 1.13
CA TRP A 75 14.92 10.08 1.47
C TRP A 75 14.48 10.97 0.30
N GLN A 76 14.82 10.61 -0.94
CA GLN A 76 14.24 11.27 -2.11
C GLN A 76 12.81 10.81 -2.35
N ILE A 77 12.03 11.70 -2.96
CA ILE A 77 10.67 11.39 -3.41
C ILE A 77 10.73 10.92 -4.86
N VAL A 78 9.94 9.91 -5.20
CA VAL A 78 9.73 9.43 -6.56
C VAL A 78 8.27 9.57 -6.93
N TYR A 79 8.01 10.13 -8.13
CA TYR A 79 6.70 10.15 -8.75
C TYR A 79 6.70 9.29 -10.00
N THR A 80 5.90 8.22 -9.98
CA THR A 80 5.72 7.36 -11.15
C THR A 80 4.45 7.77 -11.88
N LYS A 81 4.55 8.13 -13.16
CA LYS A 81 3.42 8.53 -14.02
C LYS A 81 2.64 7.34 -14.59
N SER A 82 2.77 6.17 -13.96
CA SER A 82 2.14 4.92 -14.38
C SER A 82 0.72 4.83 -13.78
N PRO A 83 -0.33 4.71 -14.60
CA PRO A 83 -1.71 4.71 -14.11
C PRO A 83 -2.01 3.46 -13.29
N LEU A 84 -2.69 3.63 -12.15
CA LEU A 84 -3.31 2.57 -11.35
C LEU A 84 -4.83 2.73 -11.36
N LYS A 85 -5.56 1.66 -11.02
CA LYS A 85 -7.03 1.65 -11.00
C LYS A 85 -7.62 2.78 -10.13
N LEU A 86 -7.04 3.04 -8.96
CA LEU A 86 -7.52 4.06 -8.02
C LEU A 86 -6.71 5.38 -8.07
N LYS A 87 -5.50 5.33 -8.60
CA LYS A 87 -4.57 6.46 -8.77
C LYS A 87 -4.18 6.57 -10.26
N PRO A 88 -5.12 7.00 -11.14
CA PRO A 88 -4.93 6.98 -12.59
C PRO A 88 -3.80 7.89 -13.07
N PHE A 89 -3.36 8.84 -12.25
CA PHE A 89 -2.31 9.80 -12.59
C PHE A 89 -0.94 9.43 -12.02
N GLY A 90 -0.81 8.24 -11.42
CA GLY A 90 0.42 7.79 -10.81
C GLY A 90 0.45 7.92 -9.30
N ILE A 91 1.62 7.66 -8.72
CA ILE A 91 1.83 7.62 -7.26
C ILE A 91 3.11 8.36 -6.87
N ILE A 92 3.08 9.00 -5.71
CA ILE A 92 4.20 9.73 -5.11
C ILE A 92 4.61 8.98 -3.85
N LYS A 93 5.86 8.57 -3.74
CA LYS A 93 6.40 7.79 -2.60
C LYS A 93 7.78 8.29 -2.22
N VAL A 94 8.13 8.17 -0.94
CA VAL A 94 9.51 8.33 -0.46
C VAL A 94 10.30 7.02 -0.60
N ASN A 95 11.58 7.10 -0.95
CA ASN A 95 12.49 5.97 -0.82
C ASN A 95 13.04 5.88 0.61
N ASN A 96 12.49 4.96 1.40
CA ASN A 96 13.01 4.65 2.75
C ASN A 96 14.07 3.55 2.76
N ASN A 97 14.35 2.95 1.60
CA ASN A 97 15.27 1.84 1.44
C ASN A 97 16.64 2.32 0.94
N LYS A 98 17.51 1.36 0.63
CA LYS A 98 18.83 1.66 0.06
C LYS A 98 18.67 2.38 -1.29
N PRO A 99 19.64 3.22 -1.67
CA PRO A 99 19.69 3.78 -3.01
C PRO A 99 19.68 2.70 -4.09
N GLY A 100 19.15 3.05 -5.26
CA GLY A 100 19.14 2.17 -6.43
C GLY A 100 18.78 2.95 -7.68
N ILE A 101 18.40 2.24 -8.74
CA ILE A 101 18.04 2.85 -10.02
C ILE A 101 16.58 2.62 -10.38
N VAL A 102 15.96 3.65 -10.95
CA VAL A 102 14.58 3.59 -11.44
C VAL A 102 14.51 3.99 -12.92
N SER A 103 13.41 3.59 -13.56
CA SER A 103 13.15 3.92 -14.97
C SER A 103 13.26 5.42 -15.22
N VAL A 104 13.73 5.77 -16.42
CA VAL A 104 13.85 7.17 -16.90
C VAL A 104 12.52 7.93 -16.90
N LEU A 105 11.40 7.20 -16.91
CA LEU A 105 10.04 7.75 -16.94
C LEU A 105 9.60 8.30 -15.58
N TYR A 106 10.27 7.94 -14.49
CA TYR A 106 9.93 8.41 -13.16
C TYR A 106 10.54 9.78 -12.92
N ALA A 107 9.82 10.65 -12.22
CA ALA A 107 10.37 11.89 -11.69
C ALA A 107 10.99 11.60 -10.32
N ILE A 108 12.13 12.22 -10.02
CA ILE A 108 12.80 12.13 -8.72
C ILE A 108 12.90 13.55 -8.18
N TYR A 109 12.66 13.70 -6.88
CA TYR A 109 12.72 14.98 -6.21
C TYR A 109 13.60 14.91 -4.96
N ASP A 110 14.47 15.89 -4.84
CA ASP A 110 15.15 16.24 -3.60
C ASP A 110 14.19 17.00 -2.70
N VAL A 111 14.22 16.70 -1.40
CA VAL A 111 13.41 17.40 -0.39
C VAL A 111 14.21 18.58 0.15
N LYS A 112 13.60 19.76 0.15
CA LYS A 112 14.22 20.99 0.64
C LYS A 112 14.21 21.03 2.16
N GLU A 113 15.11 21.82 2.73
CA GLU A 113 15.23 22.02 4.17
C GLU A 113 13.89 22.49 4.78
N GLY A 114 13.58 21.98 5.97
CA GLY A 114 12.32 22.29 6.67
C GLY A 114 11.14 21.38 6.30
N PHE A 115 11.31 20.44 5.37
CA PHE A 115 10.26 19.50 4.98
C PHE A 115 10.66 18.05 5.22
N ASP A 116 9.73 17.27 5.76
CA ASP A 116 9.94 15.85 6.01
C ASP A 116 9.47 14.99 4.82
N PRO A 117 10.34 14.12 4.26
CA PRO A 117 9.98 13.32 3.09
C PRO A 117 8.88 12.29 3.37
N ASN A 118 8.82 11.74 4.59
CA ASN A 118 7.78 10.77 4.95
C ASN A 118 6.43 11.47 5.09
N TYR A 119 6.40 12.69 5.64
CA TYR A 119 5.20 13.51 5.69
C TYR A 119 4.64 13.79 4.29
N ILE A 120 5.50 14.19 3.34
CA ILE A 120 5.08 14.42 1.94
C ILE A 120 4.49 13.14 1.33
N SER A 121 5.12 11.99 1.57
CA SER A 121 4.60 10.69 1.11
C SER A 121 3.22 10.39 1.71
N VAL A 122 3.06 10.56 3.03
CA VAL A 122 1.78 10.36 3.75
C VAL A 122 0.71 11.34 3.26
N TYR A 123 1.07 12.59 2.98
CA TYR A 123 0.17 13.60 2.44
C TYR A 123 -0.44 13.14 1.12
N PHE A 124 0.34 12.54 0.22
CA PHE A 124 -0.13 12.06 -1.07
C PHE A 124 -0.69 10.63 -1.07
N GLU A 125 -0.78 9.97 0.08
CA GLU A 125 -1.28 8.60 0.16
C GLU A 125 -2.77 8.46 -0.24
N PRO A 126 -3.69 9.33 0.22
CA PRO A 126 -5.11 9.16 -0.10
C PRO A 126 -5.43 9.46 -1.56
N ASN A 127 -6.09 8.51 -2.24
CA ASN A 127 -6.47 8.59 -3.65
C ASN A 127 -7.12 9.93 -4.02
N PHE A 128 -8.10 10.37 -3.22
CA PHE A 128 -8.85 11.59 -3.51
C PHE A 128 -7.95 12.84 -3.52
N ARG A 129 -6.97 12.91 -2.60
CA ARG A 129 -6.09 14.07 -2.47
C ARG A 129 -5.06 14.10 -3.58
N LEU A 130 -4.40 12.97 -3.82
CA LEU A 130 -3.43 12.84 -4.90
C LEU A 130 -4.07 13.11 -6.27
N ASN A 131 -5.22 12.51 -6.55
CA ASN A 131 -5.90 12.71 -7.82
C ASN A 131 -6.38 14.15 -7.99
N LYS A 132 -6.91 14.78 -6.93
CA LYS A 132 -7.29 16.20 -6.96
C LYS A 132 -6.10 17.11 -7.22
N TYR A 133 -4.94 16.81 -6.63
CA TYR A 133 -3.71 17.57 -6.84
C TYR A 133 -3.17 17.42 -8.27
N LEU A 134 -3.09 16.20 -8.80
CA LEU A 134 -2.48 15.94 -10.11
C LEU A 134 -3.39 16.32 -11.29
N LEU A 135 -4.71 16.14 -11.16
CA LEU A 135 -5.66 16.35 -12.26
C LEU A 135 -5.50 17.70 -13.02
N PRO A 136 -5.42 18.87 -12.36
CA PRO A 136 -5.27 20.15 -13.05
C PRO A 136 -3.89 20.34 -13.70
N LEU A 137 -2.88 19.56 -13.29
CA LEU A 137 -1.50 19.67 -13.76
C LEU A 137 -1.22 18.82 -15.02
N ILE A 138 -2.18 18.00 -15.42
CA ILE A 138 -2.02 17.07 -16.53
C ILE A 138 -2.36 17.74 -17.86
N ASN A 139 -1.41 17.70 -18.77
CA ASN A 139 -1.67 17.98 -20.17
C ASN A 139 -2.15 16.69 -20.84
N LYS A 140 -3.36 16.71 -21.41
CA LYS A 140 -3.83 15.61 -22.26
C LYS A 140 -3.10 15.68 -23.60
N GLY A 141 -2.19 14.74 -23.84
CA GLY A 141 -1.54 14.59 -25.14
C GLY A 141 -2.47 13.92 -26.17
N ALA A 142 -1.98 13.78 -27.39
CA ALA A 142 -2.64 12.95 -28.40
C ALA A 142 -2.81 11.50 -27.87
N LYS A 143 -3.93 10.85 -28.23
CA LYS A 143 -4.32 9.49 -27.78
C LYS A 143 -4.59 9.33 -26.27
N ASN A 144 -5.01 10.39 -25.57
CA ASN A 144 -5.30 10.36 -24.11
C ASN A 144 -4.09 9.99 -23.24
N THR A 145 -2.87 10.19 -23.73
CA THR A 145 -1.66 9.97 -22.93
C THR A 145 -1.54 11.06 -21.87
N ILE A 146 -1.41 10.68 -20.60
CA ILE A 146 -1.15 11.60 -19.49
C ILE A 146 0.27 12.14 -19.66
N ASN A 147 0.41 13.43 -19.94
CA ASN A 147 1.72 14.08 -20.03
C ASN A 147 1.84 15.16 -18.95
N ILE A 148 2.82 14.98 -18.07
CA ILE A 148 3.18 15.93 -17.02
C ILE A 148 4.69 15.94 -16.90
N SER A 149 5.30 17.13 -16.99
CA SER A 149 6.75 17.26 -16.81
C SER A 149 7.12 17.07 -15.34
N ASP A 150 8.39 16.79 -15.07
CA ASP A 150 8.87 16.59 -13.70
C ASP A 150 8.67 17.88 -12.88
N GLU A 151 8.86 19.05 -13.50
CA GLU A 151 8.67 20.38 -12.93
C GLU A 151 7.18 20.74 -12.75
N THR A 152 6.35 20.46 -13.76
CA THR A 152 4.92 20.80 -13.74
C THR A 152 4.21 20.07 -12.58
N ALA A 153 4.62 18.85 -12.26
CA ALA A 153 4.11 18.10 -11.12
C ALA A 153 4.34 18.77 -9.76
N LEU A 154 5.25 19.76 -9.67
CA LEU A 154 5.53 20.53 -8.46
C LEU A 154 4.79 21.89 -8.40
N SER A 155 4.07 22.27 -9.46
CA SER A 155 3.46 23.61 -9.56
C SER A 155 2.15 23.79 -8.80
N GLY A 156 1.61 22.72 -8.20
CA GLY A 156 0.39 22.79 -7.39
C GLY A 156 0.66 23.20 -5.94
N GLU A 157 -0.38 23.68 -5.27
CA GLU A 157 -0.34 24.00 -3.84
C GLU A 157 -0.64 22.77 -2.97
N VAL A 158 0.02 22.71 -1.81
CA VAL A 158 -0.21 21.73 -0.75
C VAL A 158 -0.42 22.43 0.59
N HIS A 159 -1.31 21.89 1.42
CA HIS A 159 -1.62 22.42 2.74
C HIS A 159 -0.90 21.63 3.82
N ILE A 160 0.16 22.19 4.42
CA ILE A 160 1.07 21.45 5.29
C ILE A 160 1.44 22.25 6.55
N PRO A 161 1.79 21.58 7.67
CA PRO A 161 2.27 22.27 8.86
C PRO A 161 3.70 22.80 8.61
N LEU A 162 3.96 24.04 9.02
CA LEU A 162 5.28 24.65 8.91
C LEU A 162 6.30 24.06 9.89
N SER A 163 5.83 23.45 10.98
CA SER A 163 6.69 22.79 11.96
C SER A 163 7.19 21.45 11.43
N TYR A 164 8.51 21.36 11.20
CA TYR A 164 9.17 20.11 10.81
C TYR A 164 8.92 18.97 11.82
N THR A 165 8.92 19.29 13.12
CA THR A 165 8.65 18.31 14.19
C THR A 165 7.21 17.78 14.14
N GLU A 166 6.24 18.63 13.78
CA GLU A 166 4.85 18.20 13.58
C GLU A 166 4.73 17.28 12.36
N GLN A 167 5.39 17.62 11.25
CA GLN A 167 5.46 16.78 10.06
C GLN A 167 6.00 15.37 10.40
N GLN A 168 7.10 15.28 11.15
CA GLN A 168 7.68 14.01 11.60
C GLN A 168 6.73 13.20 12.48
N LYS A 169 6.04 13.84 13.43
CA LYS A 169 5.08 13.15 14.32
C LYS A 169 3.89 12.59 13.54
N ILE A 170 3.34 13.38 12.62
CA ILE A 170 2.24 12.93 11.75
C ILE A 170 2.70 11.73 10.89
N ALA A 171 3.86 11.84 10.25
CA ALA A 171 4.40 10.76 9.43
C ALA A 171 4.62 9.48 10.24
N SER A 172 5.26 9.59 11.41
CA SER A 172 5.54 8.47 12.31
C SER A 172 4.28 7.79 12.81
N TYR A 173 3.23 8.58 13.11
CA TYR A 173 1.93 8.06 13.54
C TYR A 173 1.31 7.15 12.46
N PHE A 174 1.21 7.63 11.22
CA PHE A 174 0.64 6.83 10.13
C PHE A 174 1.49 5.61 9.76
N GLN A 175 2.82 5.75 9.74
CA GLN A 175 3.72 4.61 9.51
C GLN A 175 3.60 3.53 10.60
N SER A 176 3.35 3.92 11.84
CA SER A 176 3.10 2.99 12.95
C SER A 176 1.79 2.24 12.76
N LEU A 177 0.74 2.93 12.29
CA LEU A 177 -0.54 2.30 11.95
C LEU A 177 -0.37 1.29 10.79
N ASP A 178 0.33 1.67 9.72
CA ASP A 178 0.58 0.78 8.59
C ASP A 178 1.36 -0.48 9.01
N SER A 179 2.37 -0.31 9.87
CA SER A 179 3.16 -1.42 10.43
C SER A 179 2.30 -2.36 11.28
N LEU A 180 1.38 -1.80 12.08
CA LEU A 180 0.43 -2.57 12.89
C LEU A 180 -0.57 -3.33 12.02
N ILE A 181 -1.11 -2.68 10.98
CA ILE A 181 -2.02 -3.30 10.00
C ILE A 181 -1.31 -4.47 9.30
N GLN A 182 -0.07 -4.28 8.82
CA GLN A 182 0.68 -5.32 8.13
C GLN A 182 0.97 -6.52 9.06
N THR A 183 1.43 -6.25 10.28
CA THR A 183 1.73 -7.29 11.27
C THR A 183 0.47 -8.08 11.65
N THR A 184 -0.65 -7.38 11.86
CA THR A 184 -1.93 -8.01 12.19
C THR A 184 -2.45 -8.85 11.02
N SER A 185 -2.29 -8.39 9.79
CA SER A 185 -2.68 -9.13 8.58
C SER A 185 -1.88 -10.42 8.42
N LYS A 186 -0.56 -10.39 8.68
CA LYS A 186 0.30 -11.59 8.69
C LYS A 186 -0.14 -12.58 9.77
N LYS A 187 -0.44 -12.10 10.98
CA LYS A 187 -0.94 -12.94 12.09
C LYS A 187 -2.28 -13.59 11.73
N LEU A 188 -3.21 -12.84 11.15
CA LEU A 188 -4.50 -13.35 10.69
C LEU A 188 -4.33 -14.44 9.63
N ALA A 189 -3.46 -14.23 8.64
CA ALA A 189 -3.15 -15.23 7.62
C ALA A 189 -2.57 -16.52 8.24
N SER A 190 -1.70 -16.40 9.24
CA SER A 190 -1.17 -17.56 9.98
C SER A 190 -2.25 -18.31 10.74
N LEU A 191 -3.13 -17.62 11.45
CA LEU A 191 -4.25 -18.24 12.18
C LEU A 191 -5.22 -18.95 11.24
N LYS A 192 -5.49 -18.38 10.05
CA LYS A 192 -6.30 -19.05 9.02
C LYS A 192 -5.64 -20.36 8.54
N ARG A 193 -4.33 -20.37 8.34
CA ARG A 193 -3.58 -21.59 7.97
C ARG A 193 -3.62 -22.64 9.08
N ILE A 194 -3.40 -22.24 10.34
CA ILE A 194 -3.49 -23.14 11.49
C ILE A 194 -4.90 -23.73 11.58
N LYS A 195 -5.95 -22.89 11.51
CA LYS A 195 -7.34 -23.35 11.53
C LYS A 195 -7.59 -24.40 10.44
N ALA A 196 -7.15 -24.15 9.21
CA ALA A 196 -7.35 -25.08 8.10
C ALA A 196 -6.62 -26.42 8.33
N ALA A 197 -5.34 -26.37 8.72
CA ALA A 197 -4.55 -27.55 9.02
C ALA A 197 -5.09 -28.36 10.21
N SER A 198 -5.52 -27.66 11.27
CA SER A 198 -6.16 -28.27 12.44
C SER A 198 -7.46 -28.96 12.04
N LEU A 199 -8.35 -28.31 11.27
CA LEU A 199 -9.58 -28.94 10.79
C LEU A 199 -9.27 -30.19 9.99
N GLN A 200 -8.34 -30.13 9.03
CA GLN A 200 -7.96 -31.31 8.26
C GLN A 200 -7.42 -32.46 9.13
N SER A 201 -6.67 -32.14 10.18
CA SER A 201 -6.02 -33.15 11.03
C SER A 201 -6.91 -33.65 12.18
N MET A 202 -7.95 -32.90 12.55
CA MET A 202 -8.87 -33.20 13.65
C MET A 202 -10.02 -34.14 13.26
N PHE A 203 -10.19 -34.42 11.97
CA PHE A 203 -11.15 -35.41 11.48
C PHE A 203 -10.41 -36.54 10.78
N PRO A 204 -10.88 -37.81 10.89
CA PRO A 204 -10.28 -38.92 10.16
C PRO A 204 -10.35 -38.68 8.65
N GLN A 205 -9.30 -39.04 7.92
CA GLN A 205 -9.33 -39.03 6.45
C GLN A 205 -10.03 -40.28 5.91
N GLU A 206 -10.23 -40.36 4.59
CA GLU A 206 -10.85 -41.52 3.95
C GLU A 206 -10.12 -42.82 4.33
N GLY A 207 -10.86 -43.79 4.87
CA GLY A 207 -10.33 -45.05 5.37
C GLY A 207 -9.70 -45.01 6.78
N GLU A 208 -9.63 -43.84 7.42
CA GLU A 208 -9.18 -43.71 8.82
C GLU A 208 -10.40 -43.62 9.76
N THR A 209 -10.31 -44.22 10.96
CA THR A 209 -11.30 -44.06 12.07
C THR A 209 -10.76 -43.23 13.22
N VAL A 210 -9.47 -42.87 13.18
CA VAL A 210 -8.78 -42.09 14.21
C VAL A 210 -8.19 -40.82 13.58
N PRO A 211 -8.59 -39.62 14.03
CA PRO A 211 -7.94 -38.37 13.69
C PRO A 211 -6.47 -38.33 14.05
N LYS A 212 -5.69 -37.62 13.25
CA LYS A 212 -4.24 -37.43 13.45
C LYS A 212 -3.92 -36.54 14.66
N VAL A 213 -4.81 -35.60 14.99
CA VAL A 213 -4.70 -34.71 16.14
C VAL A 213 -5.99 -34.72 16.92
N ARG A 214 -5.90 -34.84 18.26
CA ARG A 214 -7.03 -34.72 19.18
C ARG A 214 -6.70 -33.83 20.37
N PHE A 215 -7.75 -33.35 21.03
CA PHE A 215 -7.59 -32.74 22.35
C PHE A 215 -7.15 -33.80 23.36
N LYS A 216 -6.31 -33.38 24.32
CA LYS A 216 -5.81 -34.25 25.38
C LYS A 216 -6.99 -34.85 26.16
N GLY A 217 -6.96 -36.17 26.38
CA GLY A 217 -8.01 -36.91 27.07
C GLY A 217 -9.11 -37.49 26.18
N PHE A 218 -9.04 -37.31 24.86
CA PHE A 218 -9.94 -37.96 23.90
C PHE A 218 -9.21 -39.04 23.10
N GLU A 219 -9.61 -40.29 23.27
CA GLU A 219 -8.95 -41.48 22.71
C GLU A 219 -9.99 -42.41 22.05
N GLY A 220 -9.54 -43.48 21.39
CA GLY A 220 -10.42 -44.48 20.74
C GLY A 220 -10.87 -44.14 19.32
N GLU A 221 -11.36 -45.14 18.59
CA GLU A 221 -11.85 -45.01 17.22
C GLU A 221 -13.20 -44.28 17.14
N TRP A 222 -13.53 -43.73 15.98
CA TRP A 222 -14.83 -43.16 15.69
C TRP A 222 -15.68 -44.10 14.85
N ASP A 223 -16.98 -44.11 15.15
CA ASP A 223 -17.97 -44.86 14.38
C ASP A 223 -18.44 -44.07 13.15
N PHE A 224 -18.72 -44.78 12.06
CA PHE A 224 -19.40 -44.23 10.90
C PHE A 224 -20.91 -44.31 11.11
N VAL A 225 -21.57 -43.15 11.19
CA VAL A 225 -23.03 -43.01 11.25
C VAL A 225 -23.53 -42.25 10.03
N THR A 226 -24.72 -42.60 9.56
CA THR A 226 -25.32 -41.88 8.43
C THR A 226 -25.90 -40.54 8.88
N ALA A 227 -25.93 -39.55 8.00
CA ALA A 227 -26.53 -38.25 8.32
C ALA A 227 -28.02 -38.39 8.76
N GLY A 228 -28.75 -39.39 8.25
CA GLY A 228 -30.15 -39.64 8.65
C GLY A 228 -30.31 -40.18 10.07
N GLU A 229 -29.27 -40.77 10.66
CA GLU A 229 -29.26 -41.19 12.07
C GLU A 229 -29.04 -40.00 13.00
N VAL A 230 -28.30 -38.99 12.53
CA VAL A 230 -27.92 -37.80 13.31
C VAL A 230 -28.95 -36.67 13.16
N PHE A 231 -29.47 -36.46 11.95
CA PHE A 231 -30.38 -35.35 11.64
C PHE A 231 -31.81 -35.84 11.46
N ARG A 232 -32.77 -35.08 11.99
CA ARG A 232 -34.20 -35.27 11.72
C ARG A 232 -34.72 -34.17 10.80
N THR A 233 -35.39 -34.55 9.73
CA THR A 233 -36.09 -33.59 8.85
C THR A 233 -37.32 -33.04 9.57
N THR A 234 -37.38 -31.74 9.78
CA THR A 234 -38.60 -31.07 10.24
C THR A 234 -39.28 -30.43 9.04
N LEU A 235 -40.47 -30.92 8.70
CA LEU A 235 -41.31 -30.26 7.69
C LEU A 235 -41.97 -29.06 8.36
N ILE A 236 -41.52 -27.84 8.03
CA ILE A 236 -42.25 -26.62 8.36
C ILE A 236 -43.46 -26.56 7.40
N PRO A 237 -44.71 -26.58 7.90
CA PRO A 237 -45.88 -26.47 7.02
C PRO A 237 -45.80 -25.20 6.19
N GLN A 238 -46.07 -25.31 4.87
CA GLN A 238 -46.02 -24.18 3.92
C GLN A 238 -46.93 -22.99 4.31
N HIS A 239 -47.83 -23.15 5.28
CA HIS A 239 -48.72 -22.10 5.76
C HIS A 239 -48.02 -20.97 6.55
N TYR A 240 -46.72 -21.07 6.87
CA TYR A 240 -45.96 -19.98 7.51
C TYR A 240 -45.21 -19.05 6.54
N TYR A 241 -45.31 -19.24 5.22
CA TYR A 241 -44.69 -18.34 4.21
C TYR A 241 -45.54 -17.12 3.81
N LYS A 242 -46.63 -16.82 4.52
CA LYS A 242 -47.31 -15.53 4.43
C LYS A 242 -47.00 -14.72 5.69
N ILE A 243 -45.93 -13.94 5.64
CA ILE A 243 -45.71 -12.62 6.26
C ILE A 243 -44.19 -12.39 6.21
N PHE A 244 -43.77 -11.20 5.77
CA PHE A 244 -42.40 -10.77 5.44
C PHE A 244 -41.92 -11.01 4.00
N PHE A 245 -42.73 -10.64 3.02
CA PHE A 245 -42.26 -9.78 1.93
C PHE A 245 -43.43 -8.89 1.47
N LEU A 246 -43.71 -7.85 2.27
CA LEU A 246 -44.43 -6.68 1.80
C LEU A 246 -43.55 -5.46 2.08
N SER A 247 -43.16 -4.81 0.98
CA SER A 247 -42.92 -3.37 0.83
C SER A 247 -42.02 -2.68 1.85
N THR A 248 -40.77 -2.39 1.47
CA THR A 248 -40.34 -1.11 0.84
C THR A 248 -38.90 -1.22 0.38
#